data_AF-A0A1B9AU28-F1
#
_entry.id   AF-A0A1B9AU28-F1
#
_cell.length_a   1.000
_cell.length_b   1.000
_cell.length_c   1.000
_cell.angle_alpha   90.00
_cell.angle_beta   90.00
_cell.angle_gamma   90.00
#
_symmetry.space_group_name_H-M   'P 1'
#
loop_
_entity.id
_entity.type
_entity.pdbx_description
1 polymer ?
#
loop_
_entity_poly.entity_id
_entity_poly.type
_entity_poly.pdbx_seq_one_letter_code
_entity_poly.pdbx_strand_id
1 'polypeptide(L)' 'MVKNIVDFFKNLPAKQCAKCGSYIEEQHECYGHVCDECTDIQDL' A
#
# COMPACT_ATOMS: atom_id res chain seq x y z
N MET A 1 -18.49 -6.51 12.69
CA MET A 1 -17.56 -7.15 13.65
C MET A 1 -16.76 -8.20 12.89
N VAL A 2 -15.43 -8.16 12.95
CA VAL A 2 -14.57 -9.14 12.27
C VAL A 2 -14.78 -10.51 12.92
N LYS A 3 -15.30 -11.48 12.16
CA LYS A 3 -15.63 -12.82 12.69
C LYS A 3 -14.39 -13.71 12.84
N ASN A 4 -13.38 -13.50 12.00
CA ASN A 4 -12.12 -14.23 12.01
C ASN A 4 -10.98 -13.27 11.62
N ILE A 5 -10.00 -13.12 12.51
CA ILE A 5 -8.89 -12.18 12.31
C ILE A 5 -7.95 -12.65 11.19
N VAL A 6 -7.75 -13.96 11.03
CA VAL A 6 -6.88 -14.55 10.00
C VAL A 6 -7.48 -14.33 8.62
N ASP A 7 -8.79 -14.54 8.45
CA ASP A 7 -9.47 -14.27 7.19
C ASP A 7 -9.48 -12.78 6.85
N PHE A 8 -9.53 -11.90 7.85
CA PHE A 8 -9.37 -10.46 7.63
C PHE A 8 -8.01 -10.12 7.02
N PHE A 9 -6.91 -10.64 7.59
CA PHE A 9 -5.58 -10.39 7.06
C PHE A 9 -5.35 -11.02 5.67
N LYS A 10 -5.93 -12.21 5.42
CA LYS A 10 -5.88 -12.86 4.09
C LYS A 10 -6.62 -12.09 3.00
N ASN A 11 -7.65 -11.35 3.38
CA ASN A 11 -8.48 -10.57 2.46
C ASN A 11 -8.22 -9.06 2.60
N LEU A 12 -7.04 -8.66 3.11
CA LEU A 12 -6.66 -7.26 3.11
C LEU A 12 -6.57 -6.77 1.65
N PRO A 13 -7.21 -5.64 1.33
CA PRO A 13 -7.09 -5.07 0.00
C PRO A 13 -5.65 -4.69 -0.28
N ALA A 14 -5.23 -4.84 -1.52
CA ALA A 14 -3.94 -4.34 -1.97
C ALA A 14 -3.85 -2.82 -1.74
N LYS A 15 -2.66 -2.36 -1.39
CA LYS A 15 -2.41 -0.95 -1.09
C LYS A 15 -2.54 -0.12 -2.35
N GLN A 16 -3.22 1.02 -2.26
CA GLN A 16 -3.43 1.93 -3.39
C GLN A 16 -2.71 3.26 -3.14
N CYS A 17 -2.16 3.83 -4.21
CA CYS A 17 -1.52 5.13 -4.17
C CYS A 17 -2.56 6.24 -3.95
N ALA A 18 -2.33 7.11 -2.98
CA ALA A 18 -3.22 8.22 -2.69
C ALA A 18 -3.26 9.30 -3.80
N LYS A 19 -2.26 9.35 -4.68
CA LYS A 19 -2.19 10.31 -5.79
C LYS A 19 -2.84 9.77 -7.07
N CYS A 20 -2.45 8.58 -7.53
CA CYS A 20 -2.91 8.04 -8.82
C CYS A 20 -3.96 6.92 -8.70
N GLY A 21 -4.17 6.34 -7.51
CA GLY A 21 -5.10 5.23 -7.30
C GLY A 21 -4.60 3.86 -7.79
N SER A 22 -3.45 3.80 -8.46
CA SER A 22 -2.81 2.56 -8.86
C SER A 22 -2.42 1.72 -7.65
N TYR A 23 -2.35 0.39 -7.82
CA TYR A 23 -1.81 -0.49 -6.81
C TYR A 23 -0.34 -0.19 -6.59
N ILE A 24 0.07 -0.09 -5.33
CA ILE A 24 1.47 0.07 -4.95
C ILE A 24 2.08 -1.34 -4.96
N GLU A 25 3.01 -1.60 -5.89
CA GLU A 25 3.89 -2.76 -5.82
C GLU A 25 4.81 -2.66 -4.60
N GLU A 26 5.24 -3.79 -4.06
CA GLU A 26 5.93 -3.90 -2.77
C GLU A 26 7.02 -2.85 -2.57
N GLN A 27 6.76 -1.93 -1.64
CA GLN A 27 7.77 -1.00 -1.16
C GLN A 27 8.53 -1.65 -0.01
N HIS A 28 9.86 -1.56 -0.02
CA HIS A 28 10.69 -1.95 1.13
C HIS A 28 10.23 -1.26 2.43
N GLU A 29 9.62 -0.07 2.30
CA GLU A 29 9.02 0.70 3.38
C GLU A 29 7.48 0.64 3.33
N CYS A 30 6.89 -0.26 4.12
CA CYS A 30 5.44 -0.45 4.19
C CYS A 30 4.63 0.77 4.67
N TYR A 31 5.27 1.88 5.07
CA TYR A 31 4.60 3.08 5.61
C TYR A 31 4.20 4.12 4.54
N GLY A 32 4.78 4.09 3.33
CA GLY A 32 4.50 5.11 2.29
C GLY A 32 3.16 4.90 1.58
N HIS A 33 2.32 5.92 1.46
CA HIS A 33 0.97 5.82 0.83
C HIS A 33 0.94 6.32 -0.63
N VAL A 34 2.10 6.59 -1.20
CA VAL A 34 2.30 7.08 -2.57
C VAL A 34 3.24 6.10 -3.27
N CYS A 35 2.94 5.70 -4.51
CA CYS A 35 3.82 4.82 -5.30
C CYS A 35 5.10 5.55 -5.73
N ASP A 36 6.13 4.79 -6.12
CA ASP A 36 7.42 5.36 -6.57
C ASP A 36 7.26 6.37 -7.71
N GLU A 37 6.38 6.09 -8.67
CA GLU A 37 6.12 6.99 -9.80
C GLU A 37 5.56 8.35 -9.38
N CYS A 38 4.86 8.40 -8.25
CA CYS A 38 4.21 9.59 -7.73
C CYS A 38 4.99 10.21 -6.55
N THR A 39 6.03 9.53 -6.09
CA THR A 39 6.88 9.96 -4.97
C THR A 39 7.92 10.94 -5.49
N ASP A 40 8.04 12.07 -4.81
CA ASP A 40 8.99 13.13 -5.15
C ASP A 40 10.36 12.93 -4.46
N ILE A 41 10.53 11.80 -3.75
CA ILE A 41 11.76 11.41 -3.10
C ILE A 41 12.68 10.83 -4.17
N GLN A 42 13.49 11.69 -4.79
CA GLN A 42 14.69 11.25 -5.49
C GLN A 42 15.73 10.94 -4.43
N ASP A 43 16.18 9.67 -4.36
CA ASP A 43 17.29 9.22 -3.52
C ASP A 43 18.43 10.25 -3.55
N LEU A 44 18.78 10.75 -2.38
CA LEU A 44 19.77 11.81 -2.13
C LEU A 44 21.10 11.19 -1.71
#